data_AF-A0AA96VY28-F1
#
_entry.id   AF-A0AA96VY28-F1
#
_cell.length_a   1.000
_cell.length_b   1.000
_cell.length_c   1.000
_cell.angle_alpha   90.00
_cell.angle_beta   90.00
_cell.angle_gamma   90.00
#
_symmetry.space_group_name_H-M   'P 1'
#
loop_
_entity.id
_entity.type
_entity.pdbx_description
1 polymer ?
#
loop_
_entity_poly.entity_id
_entity_poly.type
_entity_poly.pdbx_seq_one_letter_code
_entity_poly.pdbx_strand_id
1 'polypeptide(L)'
;MNRTLYLLVHRHHFADGPGAPTTVDFMEDGEPLFWDDSEDSFTFLGLYSSRQRAEQRIAQACTLPGFRDHPHGFHVHEYTVGQTHWAEGFLVGEQNDG
;
A
#
# COMPACT_ATOMS: atom_id res chain seq x y z
N MET A 1 19.81 8.87 -16.07
CA MET A 1 18.45 8.35 -16.30
C MET A 1 17.94 7.88 -14.96
N ASN A 2 16.83 8.45 -14.49
CA ASN A 2 16.20 8.01 -13.25
C ASN A 2 15.44 6.72 -13.53
N ARG A 3 15.66 5.69 -12.71
CA ARG A 3 15.03 4.38 -12.88
C ARG A 3 13.75 4.33 -12.06
N THR A 4 12.61 4.08 -12.70
CA THR A 4 11.34 3.86 -12.00
C THR A 4 11.20 2.38 -11.61
N LEU A 5 10.71 2.14 -10.41
CA LEU A 5 10.35 0.84 -9.86
C LEU A 5 8.86 0.83 -9.49
N TYR A 6 8.29 -0.35 -9.44
CA TYR A 6 6.86 -0.56 -9.21
C TYR A 6 6.68 -1.44 -7.98
N LEU A 7 6.29 -0.84 -6.87
CA LEU A 7 6.03 -1.49 -5.59
C LEU A 7 4.64 -2.13 -5.63
N LEU A 8 4.57 -3.44 -5.49
CA LEU A 8 3.31 -4.19 -5.40
C LEU A 8 3.02 -4.58 -3.96
N VAL A 9 1.86 -4.16 -3.48
CA VAL A 9 1.33 -4.52 -2.16
C VAL A 9 -0.10 -5.04 -2.30
N HIS A 10 -0.55 -5.77 -1.29
CA HIS A 10 -1.94 -6.18 -1.13
C HIS A 10 -2.45 -5.69 0.22
N ARG A 11 -3.54 -4.92 0.22
CA ARG A 11 -4.23 -4.44 1.42
C ARG A 11 -5.37 -5.40 1.78
N HIS A 12 -5.39 -5.80 3.03
CA HIS A 12 -6.47 -6.58 3.62
C HIS A 12 -7.06 -5.79 4.79
N HIS A 13 -8.26 -5.26 4.60
CA HIS A 13 -9.04 -4.59 5.64
C HIS A 13 -9.75 -5.66 6.47
N PHE A 14 -9.44 -5.75 7.77
CA PHE A 14 -10.08 -6.74 8.63
C PHE A 14 -11.50 -6.34 9.07
N ALA A 15 -11.88 -5.07 8.90
CA ALA A 15 -13.14 -4.52 9.41
C ALA A 15 -14.21 -4.31 8.32
N ASP A 16 -14.71 -5.38 7.71
CA ASP A 16 -15.90 -5.32 6.83
C ASP A 16 -17.21 -5.21 7.64
N GLY A 17 -17.26 -4.29 8.61
CA GLY A 17 -18.47 -3.97 9.38
C GLY A 17 -19.39 -3.00 8.63
N PRO A 18 -20.73 -3.14 8.72
CA PRO A 18 -21.65 -2.16 8.14
C PRO A 18 -21.43 -0.78 8.77
N GLY A 19 -20.93 0.17 7.99
CA GLY A 19 -20.62 1.53 8.43
C GLY A 19 -19.13 1.83 8.62
N ALA A 20 -18.23 0.87 8.37
CA ALA A 20 -16.80 1.15 8.30
C ALA A 20 -16.51 2.09 7.11
N PRO A 21 -15.67 3.12 7.27
CA PRO A 21 -15.27 3.96 6.16
C PRO A 21 -14.60 3.08 5.10
N THR A 22 -15.19 3.02 3.91
CA THR A 22 -14.67 2.26 2.75
C THR A 22 -13.29 2.73 2.27
N THR A 23 -12.80 3.82 2.84
CA THR A 23 -11.58 4.51 2.44
C THR A 23 -11.02 5.20 3.68
N VAL A 24 -10.36 4.46 4.56
CA VAL A 24 -9.19 5.05 5.21
C VAL A 24 -8.20 5.33 4.10
N ASP A 25 -7.86 6.61 3.90
CA ASP A 25 -6.87 7.04 2.92
C ASP A 25 -5.51 6.52 3.38
N PHE A 26 -5.19 5.28 3.01
CA PHE A 26 -3.88 4.66 3.21
C PHE A 26 -2.79 5.32 2.35
N MET A 27 -3.11 6.45 1.71
CA MET A 27 -2.19 7.25 0.92
C MET A 27 -2.09 8.65 1.53
N GLU A 28 -0.93 8.99 2.08
CA GLU A 28 -0.58 10.36 2.46
C GLU A 28 0.39 10.90 1.42
N ASP A 29 0.04 12.01 0.76
CA ASP A 29 0.83 12.60 -0.34
C ASP A 29 1.19 11.64 -1.49
N GLY A 30 0.34 10.63 -1.73
CA GLY A 30 0.56 9.61 -2.75
C GLY A 30 1.46 8.45 -2.31
N GLU A 31 1.89 8.44 -1.05
CA GLU A 31 2.68 7.39 -0.43
C GLU A 31 1.82 6.44 0.41
N PRO A 32 1.99 5.12 0.28
CA PRO A 32 1.32 4.16 1.14
C PRO A 32 1.76 4.31 2.61
N LEU A 33 0.80 4.54 3.49
CA LEU A 33 0.96 4.47 4.94
C LEU A 33 0.97 3.01 5.36
N PHE A 34 2.17 2.43 5.53
CA PHE A 34 2.34 1.07 6.06
C PHE A 34 2.13 0.98 7.58
N TRP A 35 2.06 2.12 8.24
CA TRP A 35 1.86 2.23 9.68
C TRP A 35 0.73 3.22 9.92
N ASP A 36 -0.47 2.69 9.97
CA ASP A 36 -1.64 3.36 10.53
C ASP A 36 -2.18 2.45 11.64
N ASP A 37 -2.85 3.04 12.63
CA ASP A 37 -3.52 2.30 13.71
C ASP A 37 -4.85 1.67 13.21
N SER A 38 -5.01 1.57 11.89
CA SER A 38 -6.14 0.90 11.26
C SER A 38 -6.00 -0.61 11.34
N GLU A 39 -7.15 -1.29 11.29
CA GLU A 39 -7.24 -2.74 11.14
C GLU A 39 -6.89 -3.20 9.69
N ASP A 40 -6.17 -2.37 8.92
CA ASP A 40 -5.63 -2.74 7.62
C ASP A 40 -4.29 -3.46 7.79
N SER A 41 -4.14 -4.62 7.14
CA SER A 41 -2.82 -5.25 6.99
C SER A 41 -2.34 -5.18 5.55
N PHE A 42 -1.06 -4.89 5.39
CA PHE A 42 -0.41 -4.83 4.09
C PHE A 42 0.55 -5.99 3.90
N THR A 43 0.39 -6.70 2.79
CA THR A 43 1.34 -7.72 2.35
C THR A 43 2.20 -7.14 1.22
N PHE A 44 3.51 -7.06 1.43
CA PHE A 44 4.46 -6.74 0.36
C PHE A 44 4.65 -7.95 -0.56
N LEU A 45 4.39 -7.79 -1.86
CA LEU A 45 4.56 -8.87 -2.84
C LEU A 45 5.84 -8.74 -3.66
N GLY A 46 6.34 -7.52 -3.86
CA GLY A 46 7.59 -7.31 -4.58
C GLY A 46 7.79 -5.91 -5.13
N LEU A 47 9.00 -5.67 -5.63
CA LEU A 47 9.42 -4.46 -6.34
C LEU A 47 9.86 -4.81 -7.76
N TYR A 48 9.24 -4.19 -8.76
CA TYR A 48 9.39 -4.56 -10.16
C TYR A 48 10.03 -3.46 -10.99
N SER A 49 10.77 -3.85 -12.03
CA SER A 49 11.38 -2.90 -12.97
C SER A 49 10.40 -2.34 -14.01
N SER A 50 9.18 -2.88 -14.08
CA SER A 50 8.13 -2.41 -14.99
C SER A 50 6.75 -2.74 -14.41
N ARG A 51 5.77 -1.90 -14.74
CA ARG A 51 4.36 -2.09 -14.35
C ARG A 51 3.81 -3.45 -14.79
N GLN A 52 4.12 -3.84 -16.03
CA GLN A 52 3.68 -5.12 -16.60
C GLN A 52 4.11 -6.33 -15.75
N ARG A 53 5.32 -6.31 -15.16
CA ARG A 53 5.79 -7.40 -14.29
C ARG A 53 5.01 -7.45 -12.97
N ALA A 54 4.64 -6.31 -12.42
CA ALA A 54 3.77 -6.23 -11.25
C ALA A 54 2.38 -6.77 -11.57
N GLU A 55 1.80 -6.40 -12.72
CA GLU A 55 0.49 -6.88 -13.18
C GLU A 55 0.48 -8.39 -13.43
N GLN A 56 1.56 -8.95 -14.01
CA GLN A 56 1.74 -10.40 -14.13
C GLN A 56 1.78 -11.09 -12.77
N ARG A 57 2.45 -10.48 -11.77
CA ARG A 57 2.46 -11.01 -10.41
C ARG A 57 1.07 -10.97 -9.78
N ILE A 58 0.28 -9.93 -10.00
CA ILE A 58 -1.12 -9.83 -9.53
C ILE A 58 -1.92 -11.00 -10.09
N ALA A 59 -1.87 -11.23 -11.40
CA ALA A 59 -2.60 -12.34 -12.04
C ALA A 59 -2.26 -13.71 -11.41
N GLN A 60 -0.99 -13.92 -11.05
CA GLN A 60 -0.57 -15.12 -10.33
C GLN A 60 -1.07 -15.13 -8.88
N ALA A 61 -0.96 -14.00 -8.17
CA ALA A 61 -1.36 -13.85 -6.77
C ALA A 61 -2.86 -14.12 -6.58
N CYS A 62 -3.71 -13.67 -7.50
CA CYS A 62 -5.16 -13.88 -7.45
C CYS A 62 -5.59 -15.35 -7.42
N THR A 63 -4.70 -16.30 -7.73
CA THR A 63 -5.00 -17.74 -7.67
C THR A 63 -4.61 -18.39 -6.33
N LEU A 64 -3.87 -17.67 -5.49
CA LEU A 64 -3.37 -18.18 -4.21
C LEU A 64 -4.42 -18.03 -3.09
N PRO A 65 -4.41 -18.91 -2.07
CA PRO A 65 -5.27 -18.80 -0.90
C PRO A 65 -5.15 -17.42 -0.21
N GLY A 66 -6.25 -16.89 0.31
CA GLY A 66 -6.31 -15.56 0.92
C GLY A 66 -6.42 -14.45 -0.13
N PHE A 67 -5.49 -14.37 -1.08
CA PHE A 67 -5.54 -13.36 -2.15
C PHE A 67 -6.75 -13.52 -3.06
N ARG A 68 -7.12 -14.76 -3.40
CA ARG A 68 -8.29 -15.04 -4.25
C ARG A 68 -9.61 -14.57 -3.62
N ASP A 69 -9.67 -14.54 -2.30
CA ASP A 69 -10.87 -14.17 -1.54
C ASP A 69 -10.99 -12.64 -1.44
N HIS A 70 -9.89 -11.91 -1.68
CA HIS A 70 -9.80 -10.44 -1.70
C HIS A 70 -9.10 -9.93 -2.98
N PRO A 71 -9.68 -10.14 -4.18
CA PRO A 71 -9.01 -9.86 -5.46
C PRO A 71 -8.82 -8.37 -5.77
N HIS A 72 -9.49 -7.48 -5.04
CA HIS A 72 -9.44 -6.03 -5.24
C HIS A 72 -8.42 -5.30 -4.36
N GLY A 73 -7.72 -6.03 -3.46
CA GLY A 73 -6.76 -5.42 -2.53
C GLY A 73 -5.39 -5.09 -3.11
N PHE A 74 -5.13 -5.33 -4.40
CA PHE A 74 -3.81 -5.11 -5.00
C PHE A 74 -3.58 -3.65 -5.38
N HIS A 75 -2.42 -3.11 -4.98
CA HIS A 75 -1.99 -1.75 -5.31
C HIS A 75 -0.56 -1.76 -5.88
N VAL A 76 -0.36 -1.02 -6.98
CA VAL A 76 0.95 -0.83 -7.63
C VAL A 76 1.33 0.64 -7.54
N HIS A 77 2.42 0.93 -6.83
CA HIS A 77 2.94 2.28 -6.63
C HIS A 77 4.23 2.49 -7.43
N GLU A 78 4.39 3.67 -8.01
CA GLU A 78 5.60 4.03 -8.77
C GLU A 78 6.60 4.75 -7.87
N TYR A 79 7.84 4.28 -7.85
CA TYR A 79 8.94 4.88 -7.11
C TYR A 79 10.10 5.22 -8.03
N THR A 80 10.64 6.42 -7.91
CA THR A 80 11.86 6.80 -8.63
C THR A 80 13.08 6.51 -7.79
N VAL A 81 14.01 5.69 -8.31
CA VAL A 81 15.27 5.39 -7.63
C VAL A 81 16.06 6.68 -7.39
N GLY A 82 16.41 6.93 -6.14
CA GLY A 82 17.16 8.12 -5.70
C GLY A 82 16.28 9.32 -5.39
N GLN A 83 14.95 9.21 -5.51
CA GLN A 83 14.02 10.21 -4.99
C GLN A 83 13.97 10.13 -3.46
N THR A 84 14.03 11.30 -2.81
CA THR A 84 13.80 11.41 -1.37
C THR A 84 12.31 11.62 -1.13
N HIS A 85 11.73 10.78 -0.27
CA HIS A 85 10.37 10.91 0.23
C HIS A 85 10.46 11.33 1.71
N TRP A 86 9.44 12.01 2.23
CA TRP A 86 9.43 12.53 3.61
C TRP A 86 10.66 13.39 3.95
N ALA A 87 11.01 14.33 3.05
CA ALA A 87 12.18 15.20 3.22
C ALA A 87 12.11 16.06 4.49
N GLU A 88 10.90 16.29 5.00
CA GLU A 88 10.61 17.09 6.19
C GLU A 88 10.56 16.25 7.49
N GLY A 89 10.74 14.93 7.40
CA GLY A 89 10.60 14.00 8.53
C GLY A 89 9.15 13.54 8.75
N PHE A 90 8.88 12.93 9.91
CA PHE A 90 7.54 12.50 10.32
C PHE A 90 7.04 13.35 11.49
N LEU A 91 5.74 13.62 11.54
CA LEU A 91 5.10 14.30 12.68
C LEU A 91 4.51 13.26 13.63
N VAL A 92 4.77 13.42 14.92
CA VAL A 92 4.02 12.74 15.99
C VAL A 92 3.11 13.79 16.59
N GLY A 93 1.80 13.60 16.53
CA GLY A 93 0.86 14.53 17.15
C GLY A 93 1.18 14.68 18.65
N GLU A 94 1.32 15.90 19.14
CA GLU A 94 1.32 16.14 20.59
C GLU A 94 -0.08 15.79 21.10
N GLN A 95 -0.17 14.76 21.96
CA GLN A 95 -1.36 14.55 22.76
C GLN A 95 -1.51 15.76 23.67
N ASN A 96 -2.38 16.68 23.28
CA ASN A 96 -2.77 17.79 24.13
C ASN A 96 -3.81 17.22 25.12
N ASP A 97 -3.33 16.52 26.15
CA ASP A 97 -4.11 16.23 27.34
C ASP A 97 -4.35 17.57 28.04
N GLY A 98 -5.60 18.05 27.96
CA GLY A 98 -6.07 19.30 28.55
C GLY A 98 -6.14 19.30 30.08
#